data_AF-A0A1G1WBG2-F1
#
_entry.id   AF-A0A1G1WBG2-F1
#
_cell.length_a   1.000
_cell.length_b   1.000
_cell.length_c   1.000
_cell.angle_alpha   90.00
_cell.angle_beta   90.00
_cell.angle_gamma   90.00
#
_symmetry.space_group_name_H-M   'P 1'
#
loop_
_entity.id
_entity.type
_entity.pdbx_description
1 polymer ?
#
loop_
_entity_poly.entity_id
_entity_poly.type
_entity_poly.pdbx_seq_one_letter_code
_entity_poly.pdbx_strand_id
1 'polypeptide(L)'
;MARKIKRPKIQIKKYFSSLKKNWQAHRRSYVILISAVVVVLLLATLVIVKKNWFVVAMVNNRPITSIELYQKLESRYGKDVLENLIEEKLIYEEARKQSVAVATTEVDGKIKEIEDQVGGKEALDSLLKAQGLSLDQVKSQVETQIIIEKILGKDIQVSDQEVEEFIKNNPTAKDLGSDKIKEQIKSQKINDKLQDWLENLKKNAKIAKFI
;
A
#
# COMPACT_ATOMS: atom_id res chain seq x y z
N MET A 1 61.24 64.64 23.99
CA MET A 1 59.89 65.25 24.12
C MET A 1 58.91 64.50 23.22
N ALA A 2 57.94 63.78 23.77
CA ALA A 2 56.98 62.99 22.99
C ALA A 2 55.67 63.77 22.78
N ARG A 3 55.26 63.99 21.51
CA ARG A 3 53.97 64.62 21.15
C ARG A 3 52.83 63.60 21.26
N LYS A 4 51.84 63.86 22.11
CA LYS A 4 50.60 63.06 22.23
C LYS A 4 49.64 63.39 21.08
N ILE A 5 49.31 62.41 20.26
CA ILE A 5 48.24 62.49 19.24
C ILE A 5 46.90 62.14 19.89
N LYS A 6 45.92 63.05 19.88
CA LYS A 6 44.54 62.79 20.33
C LYS A 6 43.77 62.02 19.24
N ARG A 7 43.24 60.84 19.57
CA ARG A 7 42.32 60.09 18.70
C ARG A 7 40.86 60.56 18.92
N PRO A 8 40.04 60.76 17.87
CA PRO A 8 38.65 61.14 18.04
C PRO A 8 37.80 59.96 18.56
N LYS A 9 36.92 60.23 19.53
CA LYS A 9 35.97 59.24 20.09
C LYS A 9 34.78 59.10 19.13
N ILE A 10 34.69 57.96 18.43
CA ILE A 10 33.53 57.62 17.58
C ILE A 10 32.33 57.33 18.49
N GLN A 11 31.22 58.08 18.33
CA GLN A 11 30.01 57.98 19.15
C GLN A 11 29.09 56.83 18.70
N ILE A 12 29.58 55.59 18.74
CA ILE A 12 28.83 54.39 18.32
C ILE A 12 27.55 54.19 19.16
N LYS A 13 27.59 54.57 20.44
CA LYS A 13 26.46 54.44 21.39
C LYS A 13 25.18 55.19 20.98
N LYS A 14 25.29 56.31 20.27
CA LYS A 14 24.13 57.13 19.84
C LYS A 14 23.39 56.50 18.65
N TYR A 15 24.10 55.73 17.83
CA TYR A 15 23.54 55.08 16.65
C TYR A 15 22.66 53.87 17.02
N PHE A 16 23.09 53.09 18.01
CA PHE A 16 22.32 51.95 18.50
C PHE A 16 21.09 52.34 19.35
N SER A 17 21.08 53.52 19.98
CA SER A 17 19.95 53.96 20.79
C SER A 17 18.78 54.51 19.96
N SER A 18 19.05 55.17 18.82
CA SER A 18 18.00 55.62 17.88
C SER A 18 17.33 54.46 17.15
N LEU A 19 18.08 53.39 16.85
CA LEU A 19 17.55 52.13 16.32
C LEU A 19 16.57 51.46 17.31
N LYS A 20 16.88 51.48 18.61
CA LYS A 20 16.06 50.83 19.65
C LYS A 20 14.74 51.57 19.93
N LYS A 21 14.73 52.91 19.81
CA LYS A 21 13.55 53.76 20.09
C LYS A 21 12.46 53.63 19.02
N ASN A 22 12.83 53.52 17.74
CA ASN A 22 11.88 53.35 16.64
C ASN A 22 11.24 51.95 16.59
N TRP A 23 11.94 50.95 17.15
CA TRP A 23 11.48 49.56 17.23
C TRP A 23 10.32 49.35 18.22
N GLN A 24 10.23 50.16 19.28
CA GLN A 24 9.13 50.09 20.25
C GLN A 24 7.86 50.80 19.75
N ALA A 25 7.99 51.93 19.05
CA ALA A 25 6.86 52.71 18.55
C ALA A 25 6.07 52.01 17.43
N HIS A 26 6.75 51.21 16.59
CA HIS A 26 6.16 50.54 15.42
C HIS A 26 6.18 49.00 15.55
N ARG A 27 6.35 48.47 16.77
CA ARG A 27 6.46 47.04 17.03
C ARG A 27 5.28 46.24 16.45
N ARG A 28 4.06 46.77 16.53
CA ARG A 28 2.85 46.11 16.01
C ARG A 28 2.84 46.03 14.48
N SER A 29 3.22 47.10 13.77
CA SER A 29 3.27 47.09 12.31
C SER A 29 4.40 46.19 11.78
N TYR A 30 5.55 46.15 12.46
CA TYR A 30 6.62 45.19 12.11
C TYR A 30 6.22 43.73 12.34
N VAL A 31 5.51 43.42 13.43
CA VAL A 31 5.01 42.05 13.68
C VAL A 31 4.01 41.62 12.60
N ILE A 32 3.10 42.52 12.19
CA ILE A 32 2.15 42.23 11.10
C ILE A 32 2.88 41.99 9.78
N LEU A 33 3.83 42.86 9.41
CA LEU A 33 4.62 42.69 8.18
C LEU A 33 5.44 41.40 8.19
N ILE A 34 6.10 41.07 9.31
CA ILE A 34 6.86 39.82 9.45
C ILE A 34 5.93 38.60 9.37
N SER A 35 4.76 38.65 10.02
CA SER A 35 3.78 37.56 9.94
C SER A 35 3.26 37.35 8.51
N ALA A 36 3.00 38.43 7.77
CA ALA A 36 2.59 38.35 6.37
C ALA A 36 3.69 37.75 5.48
N VAL A 37 4.94 38.13 5.69
CA VAL A 37 6.09 37.55 4.99
C VAL A 37 6.27 36.07 5.33
N VAL A 38 6.11 35.69 6.60
CA VAL A 38 6.17 34.27 7.03
C VAL A 38 5.03 33.47 6.42
N VAL A 39 3.81 33.99 6.36
CA VAL A 39 2.68 33.33 5.70
C VAL A 39 2.94 33.18 4.20
N VAL A 40 3.47 34.20 3.52
CA VAL A 40 3.82 34.11 2.10
C VAL A 40 4.93 33.08 1.87
N LEU A 41 5.93 33.01 2.75
CA LEU A 41 6.99 32.01 2.67
C LEU A 41 6.46 30.59 2.95
N LEU A 42 5.54 30.41 3.90
CA LEU A 42 4.87 29.14 4.18
C LEU A 42 3.97 28.69 3.02
N LEU A 43 3.28 29.61 2.37
CA LEU A 43 2.50 29.32 1.16
C LEU A 43 3.41 28.97 -0.02
N ALA A 44 4.54 29.68 -0.18
CA ALA A 44 5.53 29.38 -1.21
C ALA A 44 6.19 28.01 -1.00
N THR A 45 6.54 27.65 0.24
CA THR A 45 7.07 26.31 0.54
C THR A 45 6.02 25.23 0.33
N LEU A 46 4.76 25.46 0.68
CA LEU A 46 3.66 24.52 0.40
C LEU A 46 3.50 24.27 -1.11
N VAL A 47 3.59 25.32 -1.94
CA VAL A 47 3.51 25.21 -3.40
C VAL A 47 4.73 24.48 -3.97
N ILE A 48 5.94 24.74 -3.46
CA ILE A 48 7.17 24.06 -3.90
C ILE A 48 7.12 22.57 -3.53
N VAL A 49 6.65 22.22 -2.32
CA VAL A 49 6.49 20.82 -1.88
C VAL A 49 5.44 20.09 -2.74
N LYS A 50 4.36 20.77 -3.15
CA LYS A 50 3.35 20.19 -4.05
C LYS A 50 3.79 20.08 -5.51
N LYS A 51 4.73 20.89 -5.99
CA LYS A 51 5.22 20.82 -7.39
C LYS A 51 5.85 19.46 -7.72
N ASN A 52 6.41 18.78 -6.72
CA ASN A 52 6.96 17.43 -6.82
C ASN A 52 5.88 16.33 -6.91
N TRP A 53 4.59 16.67 -6.81
CA TRP A 53 3.47 15.73 -6.95
C TRP A 53 2.82 15.74 -8.34
N PHE A 54 3.10 16.73 -9.18
CA PHE A 54 2.40 16.87 -10.47
C PHE A 54 3.21 16.36 -11.67
N VAL A 55 4.55 16.27 -11.56
CA VAL A 55 5.43 15.80 -12.64
C VAL A 55 6.19 14.58 -12.13
N VAL A 56 5.98 13.43 -12.78
CA VAL A 56 6.62 12.15 -12.42
C VAL A 56 7.90 11.90 -13.20
N ALA A 57 8.03 12.46 -14.40
CA ALA A 57 9.22 12.32 -15.26
C ALA A 57 9.32 13.46 -16.28
N MET A 58 10.49 13.62 -16.92
CA MET A 58 10.68 14.50 -18.08
C MET A 58 11.33 13.74 -19.24
N VAL A 59 10.83 13.94 -20.46
CA VAL A 59 11.39 13.38 -21.70
C VAL A 59 11.64 14.50 -22.68
N ASN A 60 12.90 14.80 -23.02
CA ASN A 60 13.28 15.88 -23.94
C ASN A 60 12.58 17.21 -23.61
N ASN A 61 12.65 17.64 -22.34
CA ASN A 61 11.99 18.85 -21.82
C ASN A 61 10.44 18.84 -21.85
N ARG A 62 9.81 17.69 -22.11
CA ARG A 62 8.35 17.52 -21.96
C ARG A 62 8.06 16.79 -20.64
N PRO A 63 7.29 17.39 -19.71
CA PRO A 63 6.95 16.73 -18.47
C PRO A 63 5.89 15.64 -18.71
N ILE A 64 6.07 14.49 -18.08
CA ILE A 64 5.02 13.48 -17.88
C ILE A 64 4.37 13.81 -16.53
N THR A 65 3.07 14.08 -16.57
CA THR A 65 2.33 14.46 -15.36
C THR A 65 1.80 13.24 -14.63
N SER A 66 1.64 13.35 -13.31
CA SER A 66 1.02 12.28 -12.51
C SER A 66 -0.40 11.99 -12.99
N ILE A 67 -1.16 13.02 -13.39
CA ILE A 67 -2.52 12.87 -13.92
C ILE A 67 -2.51 12.02 -15.20
N GLU A 68 -1.61 12.31 -16.13
CA GLU A 68 -1.46 11.51 -17.35
C GLU A 68 -1.12 10.05 -17.02
N LEU A 69 -0.20 9.82 -16.09
CA LEU A 69 0.17 8.47 -15.64
C LEU A 69 -1.04 7.74 -15.03
N TYR A 70 -1.75 8.36 -14.08
CA TYR A 70 -2.91 7.77 -13.43
C TYR A 70 -4.05 7.48 -14.41
N GLN A 71 -4.36 8.40 -15.33
CA GLN A 71 -5.36 8.17 -16.37
C GLN A 71 -5.02 6.96 -17.24
N LYS A 72 -3.74 6.78 -17.61
CA LYS A 72 -3.31 5.61 -18.37
C LYS A 72 -3.37 4.32 -17.55
N LEU A 73 -3.03 4.37 -16.26
CA LEU A 73 -3.13 3.21 -15.36
C LEU A 73 -4.60 2.81 -15.13
N GLU A 74 -5.46 3.78 -14.86
CA GLU A 74 -6.90 3.58 -14.68
C GLU A 74 -7.56 3.05 -15.96
N SER A 75 -7.25 3.64 -17.12
CA SER A 75 -7.77 3.17 -18.40
C SER A 75 -7.31 1.75 -18.75
N ARG A 76 -6.13 1.33 -18.28
CA ARG A 76 -5.54 0.03 -18.63
C ARG A 76 -5.84 -1.08 -17.63
N TYR A 77 -5.88 -0.74 -16.34
CA TYR A 77 -5.97 -1.70 -15.23
C TYR A 77 -7.09 -1.37 -14.24
N GLY A 78 -7.67 -0.16 -14.28
CA GLY A 78 -8.61 0.31 -13.28
C GLY A 78 -9.86 -0.56 -13.16
N LYS A 79 -10.40 -1.05 -14.28
CA LYS A 79 -11.55 -1.95 -14.28
C LYS A 79 -11.25 -3.26 -13.56
N ASP A 80 -10.14 -3.91 -13.90
CA ASP A 80 -9.78 -5.22 -13.34
C ASP A 80 -9.39 -5.09 -11.87
N VAL A 81 -8.64 -4.04 -11.51
CA VAL A 81 -8.30 -3.74 -10.12
C VAL A 81 -9.56 -3.45 -9.30
N LEU A 82 -10.50 -2.65 -9.82
CA LEU A 82 -11.76 -2.39 -9.12
C LEU A 82 -12.56 -3.69 -8.93
N GLU A 83 -12.64 -4.54 -9.96
CA GLU A 83 -13.39 -5.79 -9.87
C GLU A 83 -12.78 -6.75 -8.84
N ASN A 84 -11.45 -6.88 -8.81
CA ASN A 84 -10.75 -7.67 -7.78
C ASN A 84 -10.99 -7.12 -6.36
N LEU A 85 -10.96 -5.79 -6.20
CA LEU A 85 -11.25 -5.15 -4.90
C LEU A 85 -12.69 -5.40 -4.47
N ILE A 86 -13.64 -5.39 -5.40
CA ILE A 86 -15.04 -5.73 -5.11
C ILE A 86 -15.14 -7.17 -4.64
N GLU A 87 -14.54 -8.12 -5.36
CA GLU A 87 -14.52 -9.54 -4.98
C GLU A 87 -13.93 -9.74 -3.59
N GLU A 88 -12.76 -9.15 -3.31
CA GLU A 88 -12.11 -9.20 -2.01
C GLU A 88 -13.06 -8.69 -0.91
N LYS A 89 -13.70 -7.53 -1.10
CA LYS A 89 -14.66 -6.99 -0.11
C LYS A 89 -15.85 -7.90 0.11
N LEU A 90 -16.37 -8.52 -0.94
CA LEU A 90 -17.48 -9.47 -0.84
C LEU A 90 -17.09 -10.73 -0.06
N ILE A 91 -15.87 -11.25 -0.29
CA ILE A 91 -15.33 -12.39 0.46
C ILE A 91 -15.25 -12.06 1.96
N TYR A 92 -14.66 -10.91 2.33
CA TYR A 92 -14.58 -10.49 3.73
C TYR A 92 -15.95 -10.19 4.36
N GLU A 93 -16.92 -9.70 3.58
CA GLU A 93 -18.31 -9.56 4.04
C GLU A 93 -18.95 -10.91 4.31
N GLU A 94 -18.79 -11.87 3.40
CA GLU A 94 -19.36 -13.20 3.56
C GLU A 94 -18.73 -13.94 4.74
N ALA A 95 -17.41 -13.84 4.92
CA ALA A 95 -16.71 -14.37 6.08
C ALA A 95 -17.30 -13.85 7.40
N ARG A 96 -17.57 -12.54 7.47
CA ARG A 96 -18.21 -11.92 8.63
C ARG A 96 -19.64 -12.43 8.84
N LYS A 97 -20.44 -12.56 7.79
CA LYS A 97 -21.82 -13.11 7.90
C LYS A 97 -21.82 -14.54 8.41
N GLN A 98 -20.85 -15.35 8.00
CA GLN A 98 -20.73 -16.75 8.40
C GLN A 98 -19.91 -16.95 9.70
N SER A 99 -19.50 -15.86 10.36
CA SER A 99 -18.62 -15.90 11.55
C SER A 99 -17.32 -16.68 11.33
N VAL A 100 -16.77 -16.64 10.10
CA VAL A 100 -15.47 -17.22 9.77
C VAL A 100 -14.38 -16.22 10.15
N ALA A 101 -13.52 -16.60 11.08
CA ALA A 101 -12.35 -15.84 11.47
C ALA A 101 -11.07 -16.55 11.02
N VAL A 102 -10.06 -15.77 10.66
CA VAL A 102 -8.70 -16.24 10.39
C VAL A 102 -7.80 -15.74 11.51
N ALA A 103 -7.16 -16.67 12.20
CA ALA A 103 -6.17 -16.32 13.21
C ALA A 103 -4.86 -15.91 12.53
N THR A 104 -4.15 -14.94 13.10
CA THR A 104 -2.84 -14.50 12.60
C THR A 104 -1.85 -15.65 12.50
N THR A 105 -1.94 -16.64 13.40
CA THR A 105 -1.10 -17.84 13.37
C THR A 105 -1.33 -18.72 12.14
N GLU A 106 -2.54 -18.73 11.58
CA GLU A 106 -2.84 -19.48 10.35
C GLU A 106 -2.18 -18.79 9.14
N VAL A 107 -2.27 -17.46 9.09
CA VAL A 107 -1.62 -16.65 8.04
C VAL A 107 -0.10 -16.80 8.14
N ASP A 108 0.47 -16.64 9.33
CA ASP A 108 1.91 -16.75 9.54
C ASP A 108 2.42 -18.18 9.24
N GLY A 109 1.62 -19.21 9.55
CA GLY A 109 1.92 -20.59 9.16
C GLY A 109 2.02 -20.77 7.64
N LYS A 110 1.04 -20.23 6.89
CA LYS A 110 1.06 -20.26 5.42
C LYS A 110 2.19 -19.43 4.82
N ILE A 111 2.50 -18.27 5.40
CA ILE A 111 3.65 -17.47 4.99
C ILE A 111 4.95 -18.25 5.21
N LYS A 112 5.06 -19.00 6.32
CA LYS A 112 6.22 -19.84 6.57
C LYS A 112 6.34 -21.00 5.57
N GLU A 113 5.23 -21.62 5.18
CA GLU A 113 5.23 -22.62 4.10
C GLU A 113 5.74 -22.03 2.77
N ILE A 114 5.29 -20.81 2.42
CA ILE A 114 5.76 -20.09 1.23
C ILE A 114 7.25 -19.77 1.37
N GLU A 115 7.68 -19.29 2.53
CA GLU A 115 9.08 -19.01 2.85
C GLU A 115 9.96 -20.24 2.64
N ASP A 116 9.56 -21.38 3.18
CA ASP A 116 10.29 -22.65 3.05
C ASP A 116 10.34 -23.11 1.58
N GLN A 117 9.26 -22.93 0.81
CA GLN A 117 9.21 -23.30 -0.61
C GLN A 117 10.13 -22.45 -1.49
N VAL A 118 10.30 -21.16 -1.19
CA VAL A 118 11.15 -20.26 -1.98
C VAL A 118 12.63 -20.28 -1.53
N GLY A 119 12.95 -21.00 -0.46
CA GLY A 119 14.32 -21.16 0.03
C GLY A 119 14.71 -20.24 1.20
N GLY A 120 13.73 -19.79 1.98
CA GLY A 120 13.92 -19.02 3.21
C GLY A 120 13.56 -17.54 3.10
N LYS A 121 13.54 -16.86 4.25
CA LYS A 121 13.12 -15.45 4.39
C LYS A 121 13.82 -14.48 3.42
N GLU A 122 15.13 -14.62 3.27
CA GLU A 122 15.91 -13.71 2.42
C GLU A 122 15.55 -13.85 0.93
N ALA A 123 15.25 -15.08 0.50
CA ALA A 123 14.78 -15.36 -0.86
C ALA A 123 13.38 -14.79 -1.08
N LEU A 124 12.48 -14.97 -0.10
CA LEU A 124 11.15 -14.37 -0.12
C LEU A 124 11.22 -12.83 -0.20
N ASP A 125 11.97 -12.18 0.69
CA ASP A 125 12.12 -10.73 0.70
C ASP A 125 12.69 -10.19 -0.63
N SER A 126 13.62 -10.91 -1.24
CA SER A 126 14.21 -10.56 -2.54
C SER A 126 13.19 -10.71 -3.68
N LEU A 127 12.39 -11.78 -3.66
CA LEU A 127 11.33 -12.01 -4.63
C LEU A 127 10.25 -10.93 -4.55
N LEU A 128 9.82 -10.58 -3.34
CA LEU A 128 8.81 -9.53 -3.12
C LEU A 128 9.30 -8.18 -3.61
N LYS A 129 10.55 -7.81 -3.31
CA LYS A 129 11.16 -6.58 -3.83
C LYS A 129 11.24 -6.57 -5.35
N ALA A 130 11.61 -7.68 -5.97
CA ALA A 130 11.69 -7.79 -7.42
C ALA A 130 10.32 -7.62 -8.10
N GLN A 131 9.25 -8.06 -7.44
CA GLN A 131 7.87 -7.92 -7.92
C GLN A 131 7.20 -6.60 -7.50
N GLY A 132 7.87 -5.79 -6.67
CA GLY A 132 7.30 -4.56 -6.13
C GLY A 132 6.16 -4.78 -5.13
N LEU A 133 6.14 -5.94 -4.46
CA LEU A 133 5.13 -6.32 -3.48
C LEU A 133 5.64 -6.13 -2.05
N SER A 134 4.74 -5.85 -1.12
CA SER A 134 5.01 -5.90 0.32
C SER A 134 4.58 -7.24 0.93
N LEU A 135 5.18 -7.60 2.06
CA LEU A 135 4.78 -8.79 2.82
C LEU A 135 3.31 -8.70 3.27
N ASP A 136 2.84 -7.50 3.62
CA ASP A 136 1.45 -7.29 4.03
C ASP A 136 0.45 -7.58 2.89
N GLN A 137 0.80 -7.25 1.64
CA GLN A 137 -0.02 -7.59 0.48
C GLN A 137 -0.13 -9.11 0.33
N VAL A 138 0.97 -9.84 0.51
CA VAL A 138 0.96 -11.31 0.47
C VAL A 138 0.14 -11.87 1.63
N LYS A 139 0.29 -11.33 2.84
CA LYS A 139 -0.51 -11.74 4.01
C LYS A 139 -2.01 -11.56 3.76
N SER A 140 -2.42 -10.45 3.16
CA SER A 140 -3.83 -10.18 2.80
C SER A 140 -4.35 -11.18 1.78
N GLN A 141 -3.53 -11.55 0.78
CA GLN A 141 -3.89 -12.57 -0.21
C GLN A 141 -4.02 -13.96 0.43
N VAL A 142 -3.08 -14.33 1.30
CA VAL A 142 -3.12 -15.57 2.06
C VAL A 142 -4.35 -15.63 2.97
N GLU A 143 -4.68 -14.54 3.66
CA GLU A 143 -5.88 -14.45 4.48
C GLU A 143 -7.15 -14.68 3.63
N THR A 144 -7.25 -14.01 2.49
CA THR A 144 -8.36 -14.18 1.55
C THR A 144 -8.48 -15.64 1.09
N GLN A 145 -7.36 -16.28 0.76
CA GLN A 145 -7.31 -17.69 0.37
C GLN A 145 -7.80 -18.61 1.50
N ILE A 146 -7.36 -18.37 2.75
CA ILE A 146 -7.82 -19.14 3.92
C ILE A 146 -9.33 -18.97 4.14
N ILE A 147 -9.86 -17.75 3.97
CA ILE A 147 -11.31 -17.50 4.06
C ILE A 147 -12.06 -18.33 3.02
N ILE A 148 -11.62 -18.29 1.76
CA ILE A 148 -12.23 -19.06 0.66
C ILE A 148 -12.21 -20.54 1.01
N GLU A 149 -11.08 -21.07 1.45
CA GLU A 149 -10.93 -22.48 1.82
C GLU A 149 -11.83 -22.90 2.98
N LYS A 150 -11.98 -22.02 3.99
CA LYS A 150 -12.87 -22.29 5.12
C LYS A 150 -14.35 -22.27 4.74
N ILE A 151 -14.75 -21.35 3.86
CA ILE A 151 -16.15 -21.22 3.44
C ILE A 151 -16.51 -22.34 2.45
N LEU A 152 -15.78 -22.45 1.35
CA LEU A 152 -16.09 -23.40 0.28
C LEU A 152 -15.67 -24.83 0.62
N GLY A 153 -14.61 -24.99 1.40
CA GLY A 153 -14.06 -26.29 1.77
C GLY A 153 -14.80 -27.02 2.88
N LYS A 154 -15.78 -26.38 3.55
CA LYS A 154 -16.56 -27.00 4.63
C LYS A 154 -17.46 -28.13 4.13
N ASP A 155 -18.03 -27.96 2.94
CA ASP A 155 -18.98 -28.90 2.34
C ASP A 155 -18.35 -29.84 1.31
N ILE A 156 -17.01 -29.78 1.14
CA ILE A 156 -16.29 -30.61 0.19
C ILE A 156 -15.74 -31.84 0.92
N GLN A 157 -16.34 -33.00 0.59
CA GLN A 157 -15.78 -34.30 0.91
C GLN A 157 -15.03 -34.86 -0.30
N VAL A 158 -13.88 -35.48 -0.05
CA VAL A 158 -13.08 -36.19 -1.05
C VAL A 158 -13.18 -37.68 -0.76
N SER A 159 -13.76 -38.42 -1.69
CA SER A 159 -13.91 -39.87 -1.60
C SER A 159 -12.62 -40.59 -1.99
N ASP A 160 -12.45 -41.83 -1.56
CA ASP A 160 -11.28 -42.64 -1.93
C ASP A 160 -11.28 -42.98 -3.44
N GLN A 161 -12.46 -43.09 -4.07
CA GLN A 161 -12.58 -43.27 -5.52
C GLN A 161 -11.96 -42.09 -6.30
N GLU A 162 -12.18 -40.86 -5.84
CA GLU A 162 -11.60 -39.67 -6.46
C GLU A 162 -10.06 -39.64 -6.30
N VAL A 163 -9.54 -40.16 -5.20
CA VAL A 163 -8.09 -40.31 -4.99
C VAL A 163 -7.50 -41.32 -5.96
N GLU A 164 -8.15 -42.47 -6.14
CA GLU A 164 -7.73 -43.50 -7.10
C GLU A 164 -7.75 -42.98 -8.55
N GLU A 165 -8.81 -42.28 -8.93
CA GLU A 165 -8.94 -41.66 -10.24
C GLU A 165 -7.89 -40.58 -10.47
N PHE A 166 -7.60 -39.78 -9.44
CA PHE A 166 -6.55 -38.76 -9.49
C PHE A 166 -5.17 -39.38 -9.72
N ILE A 167 -4.81 -40.44 -8.99
CA ILE A 167 -3.54 -41.17 -9.15
C ILE A 167 -3.44 -41.79 -10.55
N LYS A 168 -4.54 -42.34 -11.07
CA LYS A 168 -4.59 -42.92 -12.41
C LYS A 168 -4.31 -41.88 -13.49
N ASN A 169 -4.88 -40.68 -13.34
CA ASN A 169 -4.72 -39.58 -14.29
C ASN A 169 -3.39 -38.82 -14.10
N ASN A 170 -2.78 -38.91 -12.91
CA ASN A 170 -1.51 -38.26 -12.56
C ASN A 170 -0.55 -39.27 -11.93
N PRO A 171 0.16 -40.10 -12.73
CA PRO A 171 0.99 -41.18 -12.20
C PRO A 171 2.11 -40.72 -11.25
N THR A 172 2.61 -39.49 -11.44
CA THR A 172 3.61 -38.84 -10.58
C THR A 172 3.07 -38.44 -9.21
N ALA A 173 1.75 -38.37 -9.02
CA ALA A 173 1.14 -38.03 -7.75
C ALA A 173 1.17 -39.19 -6.74
N LYS A 174 1.45 -40.41 -7.19
CA LYS A 174 1.50 -41.61 -6.34
C LYS A 174 2.49 -41.47 -5.17
N ASP A 175 3.55 -40.69 -5.37
CA ASP A 175 4.61 -40.47 -4.38
C ASP A 175 4.25 -39.40 -3.33
N LEU A 176 3.16 -38.64 -3.52
CA LEU A 176 2.78 -37.51 -2.65
C LEU A 176 2.06 -37.96 -1.36
N GLY A 177 1.61 -39.21 -1.29
CA GLY A 177 0.81 -39.74 -0.19
C GLY A 177 -0.67 -39.32 -0.26
N SER A 178 -1.56 -40.16 0.25
CA SER A 178 -3.03 -40.00 0.09
C SER A 178 -3.57 -38.69 0.66
N ASP A 179 -3.02 -38.18 1.76
CA ASP A 179 -3.50 -36.95 2.40
C ASP A 179 -3.24 -35.71 1.53
N LYS A 180 -2.04 -35.60 0.93
CA LYS A 180 -1.72 -34.50 0.00
C LYS A 180 -2.55 -34.56 -1.27
N ILE A 181 -2.84 -35.77 -1.75
CA ILE A 181 -3.74 -35.94 -2.91
C ILE A 181 -5.15 -35.47 -2.55
N LYS A 182 -5.65 -35.80 -1.36
CA LYS A 182 -6.96 -35.30 -0.87
C LYS A 182 -6.99 -33.79 -0.76
N GLU A 183 -5.93 -33.15 -0.25
CA GLU A 183 -5.80 -31.70 -0.22
C GLU A 183 -5.80 -31.10 -1.64
N GLN A 184 -5.05 -31.69 -2.57
CA GLN A 184 -4.99 -31.20 -3.95
C GLN A 184 -6.36 -31.30 -4.65
N ILE A 185 -7.06 -32.43 -4.51
CA ILE A 185 -8.42 -32.60 -5.04
C ILE A 185 -9.37 -31.59 -4.40
N LYS A 186 -9.26 -31.38 -3.08
CA LYS A 186 -10.08 -30.39 -2.36
C LYS A 186 -9.84 -28.98 -2.91
N SER A 187 -8.59 -28.58 -3.10
CA SER A 187 -8.23 -27.28 -3.68
C SER A 187 -8.75 -27.12 -5.11
N GLN A 188 -8.69 -28.19 -5.93
CA GLN A 188 -9.29 -28.18 -7.27
C GLN A 188 -10.79 -27.94 -7.22
N LYS A 189 -11.53 -28.71 -6.39
CA LYS A 189 -12.97 -28.51 -6.22
C LYS A 189 -13.34 -27.12 -5.68
N ILE A 190 -12.50 -26.53 -4.83
CA ILE A 190 -12.69 -25.15 -4.36
C ILE A 190 -12.56 -24.18 -5.52
N ASN A 191 -11.51 -24.30 -6.34
CA ASN A 191 -11.29 -23.44 -7.49
C ASN A 191 -12.42 -23.55 -8.51
N ASP A 192 -12.95 -24.76 -8.75
CA ASP A 192 -14.08 -24.97 -9.66
C ASP A 192 -15.36 -24.25 -9.17
N LYS A 193 -15.59 -24.25 -7.85
CA LYS A 193 -16.75 -23.58 -7.23
C LYS A 193 -16.55 -22.08 -7.00
N LEU A 194 -15.31 -21.59 -7.01
CA LEU A 194 -14.97 -20.23 -6.63
C LEU A 194 -15.65 -19.21 -7.55
N GLN A 195 -15.59 -19.44 -8.87
CA GLN A 195 -16.18 -18.53 -9.85
C GLN A 195 -17.70 -18.39 -9.63
N ASP A 196 -18.41 -19.50 -9.54
CA ASP A 196 -19.87 -19.52 -9.31
C ASP A 196 -20.24 -18.86 -7.98
N TRP A 197 -19.45 -19.11 -6.94
CA TRP A 197 -19.67 -18.50 -5.62
C TRP A 197 -19.47 -16.98 -5.66
N LEU A 198 -18.39 -16.49 -6.28
CA LEU A 198 -18.14 -15.06 -6.46
C LEU A 198 -19.24 -14.38 -7.29
N GLU A 199 -19.71 -15.03 -8.36
CA GLU A 199 -20.84 -14.53 -9.13
C GLU A 199 -22.10 -14.40 -8.28
N ASN A 200 -22.39 -15.39 -7.43
CA ASN A 200 -23.53 -15.35 -6.53
C ASN A 200 -23.38 -14.24 -5.47
N LEU A 201 -22.18 -14.02 -4.93
CA LEU A 201 -21.94 -12.90 -4.03
C LEU A 201 -22.19 -11.56 -4.73
N LYS A 202 -21.68 -11.38 -5.96
CA LYS A 202 -21.88 -10.16 -6.74
C LYS A 202 -23.36 -9.91 -7.05
N LYS A 203 -24.11 -10.95 -7.47
CA LYS A 203 -25.55 -10.85 -7.80
C LYS A 203 -26.38 -10.43 -6.59
N ASN A 204 -25.99 -10.86 -5.39
CA ASN A 204 -26.72 -10.58 -4.15
C ASN A 204 -26.23 -9.33 -3.40
N ALA A 205 -25.16 -8.69 -3.89
CA ALA A 205 -24.59 -7.50 -3.27
C ALA A 205 -25.14 -6.20 -3.85
N LYS A 206 -25.19 -5.16 -3.01
CA LYS A 206 -25.50 -3.79 -3.45
C LYS A 206 -24.20 -3.10 -3.83
N ILE A 207 -23.89 -3.08 -5.12
CA ILE A 207 -22.64 -2.51 -5.66
C ILE A 207 -22.95 -1.20 -6.39
N ALA A 208 -22.38 -0.09 -5.91
CA ALA A 208 -22.43 1.20 -6.60
C ALA A 208 -21.03 1.52 -7.15
N LYS A 209 -20.93 1.72 -8.48
CA LYS A 209 -19.69 2.09 -9.18
C LYS A 209 -19.78 3.58 -9.56
N PHE A 210 -18.71 4.34 -9.31
CA PHE A 210 -18.65 5.80 -9.53
C PHE A 210 -17.55 6.23 -10.51
N ILE A 211 -16.91 5.26 -11.14
CA ILE A 211 -15.87 5.46 -12.17
C ILE A 211 -16.42 5.08 -13.54
#